data_AF-A0A2E2JFY5-F1
#
_entry.id   AF-A0A2E2JFY5-F1
#
_cell.length_a   1.000
_cell.length_b   1.000
_cell.length_c   1.000
_cell.angle_alpha   90.00
_cell.angle_beta   90.00
_cell.angle_gamma   90.00
#
_symmetry.space_group_name_H-M   'P 1'
#
loop_
_entity.id
_entity.type
_entity.pdbx_description
1 polymer ?
#
loop_
_entity_poly.entity_id
_entity_poly.type
_entity_poly.pdbx_seq_one_letter_code
_entity_poly.pdbx_strand_id
1 'polypeptide(L)'
;MCACSRLACEPNDVNPTPDSFVPVNPLAADQRERVENFSAAFLNITKLAGFTQETFSACLNDKELQQKIVAAQKRGQKMVCVDATRTFFVNGDKYAGSLPANQMSAMIESML
;
A
#
# COMPACT_ATOMS: atom_id res chain seq x y z
N MET A 1 24.13 3.81 -7.75
CA MET A 1 23.03 4.77 -7.53
C MET A 1 21.83 4.28 -8.33
N CYS A 2 20.71 3.96 -7.68
CA CYS A 2 19.49 3.57 -8.38
C CYS A 2 18.89 4.80 -9.08
N ALA A 3 18.69 4.71 -10.40
CA ALA A 3 18.03 5.76 -11.19
C ALA A 3 16.55 5.39 -11.40
N CYS A 4 15.67 6.39 -11.33
CA CYS A 4 14.20 6.31 -11.41
C CYS A 4 13.59 5.59 -12.63
N SER A 5 14.39 5.03 -13.52
CA SER A 5 14.00 4.65 -14.87
C SER A 5 13.87 3.14 -15.09
N ARG A 6 14.27 2.27 -14.15
CA ARG A 6 14.09 0.81 -14.24
C ARG A 6 14.04 0.13 -12.87
N LEU A 7 13.25 -0.93 -12.75
CA LEU A 7 12.95 -1.73 -11.54
C LEU A 7 14.16 -2.38 -10.81
N ALA A 8 15.40 -2.10 -11.22
CA ALA A 8 16.57 -2.87 -10.81
C ALA A 8 17.22 -2.32 -9.52
N CYS A 9 16.65 -2.67 -8.36
CA CYS A 9 17.34 -2.54 -7.07
C CYS A 9 16.94 -3.65 -6.05
N GLU A 10 17.71 -4.75 -6.07
CA GLU A 10 18.03 -5.80 -5.05
C GLU A 10 16.96 -6.37 -4.04
N PRO A 11 17.19 -7.62 -3.52
CA PRO A 11 16.20 -8.71 -3.54
C PRO A 11 15.48 -9.03 -2.22
N ASN A 12 15.64 -8.23 -1.16
CA ASN A 12 15.06 -8.55 0.15
C ASN A 12 13.74 -7.80 0.35
N ASP A 13 12.71 -8.28 -0.35
CA ASP A 13 11.34 -7.89 -0.07
C ASP A 13 10.84 -8.67 1.14
N VAL A 14 10.46 -7.93 2.19
CA VAL A 14 9.67 -8.49 3.28
C VAL A 14 8.39 -9.04 2.64
N ASN A 15 8.27 -10.36 2.63
CA ASN A 15 7.05 -11.05 2.25
C ASN A 15 6.02 -10.82 3.39
N PRO A 16 4.96 -10.03 3.18
CA PRO A 16 3.92 -9.92 4.20
C PRO A 16 3.26 -11.29 4.35
N THR A 17 3.30 -11.84 5.56
CA THR A 17 2.61 -13.08 5.89
C THR A 17 1.10 -12.90 5.65
N PRO A 18 0.39 -13.88 5.04
CA PRO A 18 -1.02 -13.73 4.64
C PRO A 18 -2.02 -13.47 5.76
N ASP A 19 -1.62 -13.67 7.02
CA ASP A 19 -2.54 -13.88 8.13
C ASP A 19 -3.25 -12.61 8.65
N SER A 20 -2.98 -11.43 8.07
CA SER A 20 -3.58 -10.16 8.53
C SER A 20 -4.04 -9.22 7.42
N PHE A 21 -4.47 -9.74 6.26
CA PHE A 21 -5.07 -8.91 5.23
C PHE A 21 -6.50 -8.48 5.61
N VAL A 22 -6.63 -7.28 6.17
CA VAL A 22 -7.93 -6.62 6.39
C VAL A 22 -8.46 -6.16 5.03
N PRO A 23 -9.73 -6.41 4.69
CA PRO A 23 -10.35 -5.84 3.49
C PRO A 23 -10.22 -4.32 3.49
N VAL A 24 -9.41 -3.77 2.60
CA VAL A 24 -9.14 -2.32 2.51
C VAL A 24 -10.27 -1.56 1.80
N ASN A 25 -11.20 -2.27 1.14
CA ASN A 25 -12.30 -1.67 0.39
C ASN A 25 -13.26 -0.82 1.26
N PRO A 26 -13.77 -1.30 2.42
CA PRO A 26 -14.53 -0.45 3.34
C PRO A 26 -13.71 0.70 3.90
N LEU A 27 -12.39 0.51 4.10
CA LEU A 27 -11.50 1.56 4.58
C LEU A 27 -11.32 2.69 3.55
N ALA A 28 -11.17 2.35 2.27
CA ALA A 28 -10.92 3.31 1.21
C ALA A 28 -12.13 4.23 0.93
N ALA A 29 -13.35 3.77 1.20
CA ALA A 29 -14.55 4.61 1.18
C ALA A 29 -14.52 5.64 2.33
N ASP A 30 -14.19 5.18 3.54
CA ASP A 30 -14.07 6.01 4.74
C ASP A 30 -12.95 7.06 4.62
N GLN A 31 -11.76 6.70 4.10
CA GLN A 31 -10.63 7.64 3.89
C GLN A 31 -10.95 8.83 2.99
N ARG A 32 -11.92 8.70 2.07
CA ARG A 32 -12.30 9.77 1.15
C ARG A 32 -13.14 10.84 1.83
N GLU A 33 -13.72 10.53 2.98
CA GLU A 33 -14.38 11.46 3.86
C GLU A 33 -13.43 11.75 5.03
N ARG A 34 -13.20 13.02 5.34
CA ARG A 34 -12.35 13.34 6.50
C ARG A 34 -13.06 12.90 7.77
N VAL A 35 -12.72 11.72 8.28
CA VAL A 35 -13.18 11.27 9.58
C VAL A 35 -12.36 11.97 10.65
N GLU A 36 -13.00 12.81 11.45
CA GLU A 36 -12.37 13.55 12.57
C GLU A 36 -11.73 12.60 13.61
N ASN A 37 -12.15 11.32 13.64
CA ASN A 37 -11.56 10.27 14.48
C ASN A 37 -11.33 8.96 13.70
N PHE A 38 -10.35 8.98 12.81
CA PHE A 38 -10.01 7.82 11.97
C PHE A 38 -9.72 6.55 12.76
N SER A 39 -9.01 6.63 13.89
CA SER A 39 -8.66 5.44 14.69
C SER A 39 -9.89 4.71 15.22
N ALA A 40 -10.93 5.42 15.63
CA ALA A 40 -12.17 4.82 16.11
C ALA A 40 -12.96 4.15 14.95
N ALA A 41 -13.05 4.80 13.79
CA ALA A 41 -13.68 4.23 12.60
C ALA A 41 -12.92 2.99 12.10
N PHE A 42 -11.59 3.06 12.05
CA PHE A 42 -10.75 1.95 11.60
C PHE A 42 -10.82 0.75 12.55
N LEU A 43 -10.90 0.96 13.87
CA LEU A 43 -11.15 -0.12 14.81
C LEU A 43 -12.45 -0.87 14.50
N ASN A 44 -13.53 -0.16 14.15
CA ASN A 44 -14.80 -0.81 13.82
C ASN A 44 -14.71 -1.69 12.57
N ILE A 45 -13.92 -1.28 11.58
CA ILE A 45 -13.67 -2.08 10.38
C ILE A 45 -12.80 -3.30 10.71
N THR A 46 -11.70 -3.11 11.45
CA THR A 46 -10.75 -4.19 11.77
C THR A 46 -11.35 -5.26 12.67
N LYS A 47 -12.36 -4.95 13.49
CA LYS A 47 -13.15 -5.96 14.23
C LYS A 47 -13.77 -7.01 13.31
N LEU A 48 -14.19 -6.64 12.09
CA LEU A 48 -14.70 -7.60 11.09
C LEU A 48 -13.62 -8.57 10.61
N ALA A 49 -12.35 -8.19 10.75
CA ALA A 49 -11.18 -9.01 10.45
C ALA A 49 -10.58 -9.68 11.70
N GLY A 50 -11.29 -9.67 12.84
CA GLY A 50 -10.86 -10.36 14.07
C GLY A 50 -10.01 -9.55 15.03
N PHE A 51 -9.82 -8.24 14.80
CA PHE A 51 -9.12 -7.38 15.77
C PHE A 51 -9.95 -7.16 17.04
N THR A 52 -9.27 -7.14 18.17
CA THR A 52 -9.78 -6.66 19.46
C THR A 52 -9.25 -5.25 19.74
N GLN A 53 -9.83 -4.54 20.71
CA GLN A 53 -9.30 -3.25 21.14
C GLN A 53 -7.83 -3.33 21.58
N GLU A 54 -7.48 -4.43 22.26
CA GLU A 54 -6.14 -4.68 22.77
C GLU A 54 -5.14 -4.91 21.63
N THR A 55 -5.44 -5.83 20.71
CA THR A 55 -4.56 -6.13 19.56
C THR A 55 -4.45 -4.95 18.60
N PHE A 56 -5.52 -4.18 18.44
CA PHE A 56 -5.50 -2.93 17.68
C PHE A 56 -4.59 -1.87 18.32
N SER A 57 -4.73 -1.65 19.63
CA SER A 57 -3.88 -0.70 20.36
C SER A 57 -2.41 -1.13 20.35
N ALA A 58 -2.14 -2.43 20.52
CA ALA A 58 -0.79 -2.98 20.42
C ALA A 58 -0.17 -2.71 19.03
N CYS A 59 -0.92 -2.97 17.95
CA CYS A 59 -0.50 -2.68 16.59
C CYS A 59 -0.20 -1.18 16.37
N LEU A 60 -1.07 -0.28 16.84
CA LEU A 60 -0.84 1.16 16.71
C LEU A 60 0.38 1.66 17.50
N ASN A 61 0.81 0.96 18.55
CA ASN A 61 1.95 1.33 19.37
C ASN A 61 3.25 0.59 19.01
N ASP A 62 3.22 -0.30 18.02
CA ASP A 62 4.41 -1.01 17.56
C ASP A 62 5.32 -0.08 16.74
N LYS A 63 6.37 0.40 17.40
CA LYS A 63 7.36 1.30 16.79
C LYS A 63 8.17 0.64 15.69
N GLU A 64 8.45 -0.66 15.80
CA GLU A 64 9.22 -1.38 14.78
C GLU A 64 8.41 -1.50 13.49
N LEU A 65 7.12 -1.84 13.62
CA LEU A 65 6.19 -1.88 12.50
C LEU A 65 6.06 -0.50 11.83
N GLN A 66 5.89 0.56 12.61
CA GLN A 66 5.84 1.94 12.08
C GLN A 66 7.11 2.31 11.31
N GLN A 67 8.29 1.93 11.81
CA GLN A 67 9.56 2.16 11.11
C GLN A 67 9.64 1.39 9.79
N LYS A 68 9.17 0.15 9.75
CA LYS A 68 9.09 -0.66 8.52
C LYS A 68 8.17 -0.01 7.48
N ILE A 69 7.01 0.52 7.88
CA ILE A 69 6.08 1.24 6.99
C ILE A 69 6.75 2.48 6.38
N VAL A 70 7.40 3.31 7.20
CA VAL A 70 8.11 4.51 6.71
C VAL A 70 9.29 4.12 5.82
N ALA A 71 10.00 3.04 6.12
CA ALA A 71 11.08 2.54 5.29
C ALA A 71 10.59 2.06 3.91
N ALA A 72 9.46 1.34 3.87
CA ALA A 72 8.83 0.92 2.62
C ALA A 72 8.41 2.13 1.76
N GLN A 73 7.78 3.16 2.37
CA GLN A 73 7.44 4.40 1.68
C GLN A 73 8.67 5.09 1.09
N LYS A 74 9.73 5.28 1.89
CA LYS A 74 10.98 5.91 1.45
C LYS A 74 11.66 5.10 0.35
N ARG A 75 11.60 3.76 0.40
CA ARG A 75 12.11 2.90 -0.66
C ARG A 75 11.35 3.15 -1.96
N GLY A 76 10.02 3.17 -1.94
CA GLY A 76 9.20 3.48 -3.11
C GLY A 76 9.55 4.83 -3.74
N GLN A 77 9.76 5.86 -2.91
CA GLN A 77 10.18 7.19 -3.36
C GLN A 77 11.60 7.22 -3.94
N LYS A 78 12.57 6.55 -3.32
CA LYS A 78 13.98 6.64 -3.72
C LYS A 78 14.38 5.71 -4.85
N MET A 79 13.77 4.52 -4.91
CA MET A 79 14.24 3.44 -5.79
C MET A 79 13.53 3.45 -7.13
N VAL A 80 12.22 3.69 -7.11
CA VAL A 80 11.36 3.64 -8.31
C VAL A 80 10.51 4.91 -8.48
N CYS A 81 10.80 5.92 -7.65
CA CYS A 81 10.28 7.27 -7.80
C CYS A 81 8.75 7.36 -7.80
N VAL A 82 8.12 6.60 -6.88
CA VAL A 82 6.71 6.78 -6.54
C VAL A 82 6.52 8.15 -5.89
N ASP A 83 5.85 9.04 -6.60
CA ASP A 83 5.49 10.41 -6.20
C ASP A 83 4.02 10.52 -5.78
N ALA A 84 3.16 9.62 -6.25
CA ALA A 84 1.76 9.53 -5.87
C ALA A 84 1.23 8.09 -5.87
N THR A 85 0.17 7.84 -5.11
CA THR A 85 -0.61 6.59 -5.13
C THR A 85 -1.94 6.83 -5.87
N ARG A 86 -2.38 6.00 -6.81
CA ARG A 86 -1.78 4.74 -7.27
C ARG A 86 -0.66 4.98 -8.29
N THR A 87 0.36 4.11 -8.27
CA THR A 87 1.40 4.02 -9.30
C THR A 87 1.59 2.53 -9.60
N PHE A 88 1.65 2.18 -10.88
CA PHE A 88 1.86 0.82 -11.37
C PHE A 88 3.21 0.74 -12.09
N PHE A 89 3.87 -0.40 -11.99
CA PHE A 89 5.04 -0.72 -12.80
C PHE A 89 4.73 -1.96 -13.62
N VAL A 90 4.70 -1.83 -14.96
CA VAL A 90 4.40 -2.94 -15.87
C VAL A 90 5.60 -3.09 -16.80
N ASN A 91 6.22 -4.27 -16.78
CA ASN A 91 7.45 -4.56 -17.54
C ASN A 91 8.60 -3.54 -17.35
N GLY A 92 8.65 -2.88 -16.19
CA GLY A 92 9.66 -1.89 -15.84
C GLY A 92 9.27 -0.44 -16.12
N ASP A 93 8.19 -0.20 -16.87
CA ASP A 93 7.68 1.13 -17.15
C ASP A 93 6.73 1.61 -16.04
N LYS A 94 6.88 2.88 -15.64
CA LYS A 94 6.10 3.52 -14.57
C LYS A 94 4.83 4.16 -15.14
N TYR A 95 3.69 3.86 -14.52
CA TYR A 95 2.37 4.43 -14.83
C TYR A 95 1.77 5.05 -13.58
N ALA A 96 1.74 6.39 -13.51
CA ALA A 96 1.21 7.13 -12.38
C ALA A 96 -0.30 7.36 -12.51
N GLY A 97 -1.00 7.37 -11.38
CA GLY A 97 -2.43 7.68 -11.28
C GLY A 97 -3.34 6.44 -11.32
N SER A 98 -4.64 6.70 -11.20
CA SER A 98 -5.68 5.67 -11.27
C SER A 98 -6.10 5.46 -12.72
N LEU A 99 -5.42 4.57 -13.43
CA LEU A 99 -5.88 4.12 -14.75
C LEU A 99 -7.22 3.37 -14.63
N PRO A 100 -8.20 3.64 -15.51
CA PRO A 100 -9.42 2.84 -15.55
C PRO A 100 -9.11 1.40 -15.98
N ALA A 101 -9.91 0.45 -15.49
CA ALA A 101 -9.63 -0.98 -15.63
C ALA A 101 -9.45 -1.41 -17.09
N ASN A 102 -10.27 -0.87 -18.01
CA ASN A 102 -10.17 -1.16 -19.43
C ASN A 102 -8.85 -0.71 -20.06
N GLN A 103 -8.30 0.45 -19.65
CA GLN A 103 -7.00 0.92 -20.11
C GLN A 103 -5.88 0.05 -19.57
N MET A 104 -5.97 -0.37 -18.30
CA MET A 104 -5.01 -1.30 -17.71
C MET A 104 -5.02 -2.66 -18.43
N SER A 105 -6.21 -3.20 -18.73
CA SER A 105 -6.36 -4.46 -19.48
C SER A 105 -5.75 -4.36 -20.87
N ALA A 106 -6.11 -3.33 -21.66
CA ALA A 106 -5.57 -3.14 -23.00
C ALA A 106 -4.04 -2.97 -22.99
N MET A 107 -3.51 -2.28 -21.98
CA MET A 107 -2.07 -2.11 -21.82
C MET A 107 -1.37 -3.43 -21.51
N ILE A 108 -1.88 -4.23 -20.59
CA ILE A 108 -1.32 -5.56 -20.28
C ILE A 108 -1.42 -6.47 -21.49
N GLU A 109 -2.58 -6.52 -22.16
CA GLU A 109 -2.81 -7.34 -23.36
C GLU A 109 -1.85 -6.99 -24.50
N SER A 110 -1.46 -5.72 -24.64
CA SER A 110 -0.48 -5.29 -25.64
C SER A 110 0.96 -5.76 -25.37
N MET A 111 1.22 -6.29 -24.16
CA MET A 111 2.55 -6.68 -23.67
C MET A 111 2.71 -8.19 -23.40
N LEU A 112 1.67 -8.98 -23.66
CA LEU A 112 1.68 -10.46 -23.59
C LEU A 112 2.15 -11.06 -24.93
#